data_AF-A0A2P8C944-F1
#
_entry.id   AF-A0A2P8C944-F1
#
_cell.length_a   1.000
_cell.length_b   1.000
_cell.length_c   1.000
_cell.angle_alpha   90.00
_cell.angle_beta   90.00
_cell.angle_gamma   90.00
#
_symmetry.space_group_name_H-M   'P 1'
#
loop_
_entity.id
_entity.type
_entity.pdbx_description
1 polymer ?
#
loop_
_entity_poly.entity_id
_entity_poly.type
_entity_poly.pdbx_seq_one_letter_code
_entity_poly.pdbx_strand_id
1 'polypeptide(L)'
;MYLGEPKKGLEFYKLLNESEEFTSELGRVTLASGKLEAELIILLKNHNVKGKFNRATLGSLIDLAETNHILSKNTIMILKDISRQRNYITHNIYALFVDLLDETILEKNNLMDTDVLLYIERAWQLTENIDGLADIIRKENNKLKK
;
A
#
# COMPACT_ATOMS: atom_id res chain seq x y z
N MET A 1 16.29 18.32 12.49
CA MET A 1 17.48 17.96 11.71
C MET A 1 17.98 16.64 12.25
N TYR A 2 18.05 15.60 11.42
CA TYR A 2 18.55 14.28 11.84
C TYR A 2 20.06 14.34 12.03
N LEU A 3 20.56 13.67 13.06
CA LEU A 3 21.96 13.73 13.49
C LEU A 3 22.75 12.44 13.20
N GLY A 4 22.10 11.41 12.67
CA GLY A 4 22.68 10.08 12.49
C GLY A 4 22.85 9.37 13.83
N GLU A 5 21.90 9.55 14.75
CA GLU A 5 21.94 8.92 16.07
C GLU A 5 21.12 7.64 16.10
N PRO A 6 21.58 6.58 16.79
CA PRO A 6 20.78 5.38 17.00
C PRO A 6 19.45 5.70 17.70
N LYS A 7 18.36 5.11 17.21
CA LYS A 7 17.02 5.18 17.81
C LYS A 7 16.40 3.79 17.86
N LYS A 8 15.62 3.51 18.90
CA LYS A 8 15.07 2.16 19.12
C LYS A 8 13.56 2.19 19.31
N GLY A 9 12.89 1.19 18.74
CA GLY A 9 11.48 0.89 19.01
C GLY A 9 10.59 2.12 18.87
N LEU A 10 9.85 2.42 19.94
CA LEU A 10 8.90 3.53 19.99
C LEU A 10 9.52 4.93 19.83
N GLU A 11 10.81 5.11 20.12
CA GLU A 11 11.49 6.40 19.89
C GLU A 11 11.60 6.69 18.39
N PHE A 12 11.94 5.67 17.59
CA PHE A 12 11.98 5.83 16.14
C PHE A 12 10.57 5.98 15.55
N TYR A 13 9.60 5.23 16.07
CA TYR A 13 8.19 5.41 15.68
C TYR A 13 7.72 6.85 15.92
N LYS A 14 8.09 7.45 17.05
CA LYS A 14 7.76 8.84 17.35
C LYS A 14 8.33 9.79 16.30
N LEU A 15 9.58 9.59 15.88
CA LEU A 15 10.19 10.38 14.81
C LEU A 15 9.44 10.26 13.48
N LEU A 16 9.03 9.04 13.10
CA LEU A 16 8.18 8.84 11.91
C LEU A 16 6.87 9.61 12.03
N ASN A 17 6.18 9.47 13.16
CA ASN A 17 4.87 10.09 13.38
C ASN A 17 4.93 11.63 13.46
N GLU A 18 6.06 12.20 13.91
CA GLU A 18 6.29 13.65 13.96
C GLU A 18 6.85 14.21 12.65
N SER A 19 7.25 13.36 11.70
CA SER A 19 7.73 13.78 10.38
C SER A 19 6.56 14.19 9.47
N GLU A 20 6.48 15.48 9.16
CA GLU A 20 5.49 16.03 8.21
C GLU A 20 5.65 15.41 6.82
N GLU A 21 6.88 15.16 6.38
CA GLU A 21 7.16 14.53 5.08
C GLU A 21 6.65 13.09 5.05
N PHE A 22 6.95 12.29 6.07
CA PHE A 22 6.50 10.91 6.14
C PHE A 22 4.98 10.80 6.20
N THR A 23 4.34 11.60 7.06
CA THR A 23 2.88 11.60 7.20
C THR A 23 2.18 12.10 5.94
N SER A 24 2.77 13.07 5.23
CA SER A 24 2.30 13.52 3.91
C SER A 24 2.36 12.40 2.87
N GLU A 25 3.47 11.65 2.79
CA GLU A 25 3.60 10.51 1.87
C GLU A 25 2.62 9.37 2.23
N LEU A 26 2.38 9.09 3.52
CA LEU A 26 1.32 8.15 3.93
C LEU A 26 -0.08 8.60 3.48
N GLY A 27 -0.34 9.92 3.52
CA GLY A 27 -1.56 10.50 2.97
C GLY A 27 -1.71 10.21 1.47
N ARG A 28 -0.62 10.34 0.71
CA ARG A 28 -0.58 10.03 -0.73
C ARG A 28 -0.80 8.55 -1.01
N VAL A 29 -0.15 7.65 -0.26
CA VAL A 29 -0.40 6.19 -0.33
C VAL A 29 -1.89 5.89 -0.12
N THR A 30 -2.53 6.55 0.84
CA THR A 30 -3.96 6.35 1.15
C THR A 30 -4.85 6.76 -0.03
N LEU A 31 -4.59 7.92 -0.64
CA LEU A 31 -5.36 8.40 -1.79
C LEU A 31 -5.15 7.51 -3.02
N ALA A 32 -3.90 7.13 -3.32
CA ALA A 32 -3.58 6.22 -4.42
C ALA A 32 -4.27 4.85 -4.21
N SER A 33 -4.29 4.33 -2.98
CA SER A 33 -4.98 3.08 -2.65
C SER A 33 -6.48 3.18 -2.93
N GLY A 34 -7.12 4.27 -2.51
CA GLY A 34 -8.55 4.50 -2.79
C GLY A 34 -8.84 4.58 -4.30
N LYS A 35 -7.95 5.20 -5.08
CA LYS A 35 -8.05 5.23 -6.55
C LYS A 35 -7.96 3.83 -7.14
N LEU A 36 -6.98 3.01 -6.72
CA LEU A 36 -6.83 1.62 -7.20
C LEU A 36 -8.05 0.77 -6.85
N GLU A 37 -8.55 0.86 -5.61
CA GLU A 37 -9.76 0.15 -5.17
C GLU A 37 -10.98 0.52 -6.03
N ALA A 38 -11.17 1.82 -6.33
CA ALA A 38 -12.26 2.28 -7.18
C ALA A 38 -12.16 1.71 -8.61
N GLU A 39 -10.97 1.71 -9.21
CA GLU A 39 -10.76 1.16 -10.56
C GLU A 39 -10.98 -0.36 -10.61
N LEU A 40 -10.60 -1.10 -9.56
CA LEU A 40 -10.90 -2.53 -9.43
C LEU A 40 -12.40 -2.78 -9.30
N ILE A 41 -13.13 -1.98 -8.52
CA ILE A 41 -14.59 -2.10 -8.42
C ILE A 41 -15.24 -1.87 -9.79
N ILE A 42 -14.80 -0.86 -10.55
CA ILE A 42 -15.29 -0.60 -11.89
C ILE A 42 -15.02 -1.81 -12.80
N LEU A 43 -13.81 -2.38 -12.73
CA LEU A 43 -13.44 -3.56 -13.53
C LEU A 43 -14.32 -4.76 -13.22
N LEU A 44 -14.54 -5.06 -11.94
CA LEU A 44 -15.41 -6.14 -11.50
C LEU A 44 -16.86 -5.93 -11.98
N LYS A 45 -17.38 -4.71 -11.90
CA LYS A 45 -18.73 -4.36 -12.38
C LYS A 45 -18.85 -4.53 -13.89
N ASN A 46 -17.86 -4.10 -14.66
CA ASN A 46 -17.86 -4.25 -16.12
C ASN A 46 -17.87 -5.73 -16.56
N HIS A 47 -17.35 -6.62 -15.71
CA HIS A 47 -17.41 -8.08 -15.91
C HIS A 47 -18.63 -8.74 -15.23
N ASN A 48 -19.62 -7.96 -14.82
CA ASN A 48 -20.86 -8.44 -14.18
C ASN A 48 -20.63 -9.25 -12.88
N VAL A 49 -19.49 -9.05 -12.20
CA VAL A 49 -19.25 -9.68 -10.90
C VAL A 49 -20.15 -9.03 -9.85
N LYS A 50 -20.91 -9.85 -9.13
CA LYS A 50 -21.77 -9.40 -8.04
C LYS A 50 -20.98 -9.40 -6.72
N GLY A 51 -21.10 -8.33 -5.95
CA GLY A 51 -20.43 -8.22 -4.66
C GLY A 51 -20.89 -7.01 -3.84
N LYS A 52 -20.66 -7.06 -2.53
CA LYS A 52 -20.89 -5.91 -1.63
C LYS A 52 -19.68 -4.98 -1.63
N PHE A 53 -19.51 -4.25 -2.74
CA PHE A 53 -18.34 -3.39 -2.96
C PHE A 53 -18.20 -2.25 -1.95
N ASN A 54 -19.28 -1.83 -1.31
CA ASN A 54 -19.27 -0.76 -0.31
C ASN A 54 -18.54 -1.09 1.00
N ARG A 55 -18.20 -2.36 1.21
CA ARG A 55 -17.44 -2.84 2.38
C ARG A 55 -16.22 -3.67 1.96
N ALA A 56 -15.89 -3.65 0.67
CA ALA A 56 -14.78 -4.41 0.16
C ALA A 56 -13.46 -3.72 0.52
N THR A 57 -12.50 -4.52 0.99
CA THR A 57 -11.10 -4.12 1.12
C THR A 57 -10.36 -4.39 -0.18
N LEU A 58 -9.23 -3.73 -0.44
CA LEU A 58 -8.35 -4.07 -1.58
C LEU A 58 -8.09 -5.58 -1.71
N GLY A 59 -7.75 -6.26 -0.62
CA GLY A 59 -7.56 -7.72 -0.62
C GLY A 59 -8.78 -8.47 -1.16
N SER A 60 -9.98 -8.16 -0.64
CA SER A 60 -11.21 -8.81 -1.12
C SER A 60 -11.53 -8.50 -2.59
N LEU A 61 -11.18 -7.31 -3.10
CA LEU A 61 -11.34 -6.96 -4.51
C LEU A 61 -10.38 -7.76 -5.40
N ILE A 62 -9.13 -7.93 -4.95
CA ILE A 62 -8.13 -8.75 -5.64
C ILE A 62 -8.59 -10.21 -5.69
N ASP A 63 -9.08 -10.75 -4.57
CA ASP A 63 -9.57 -12.14 -4.50
C ASP A 63 -10.77 -12.36 -5.43
N LEU A 64 -11.69 -11.39 -5.51
CA LEU A 64 -12.80 -11.43 -6.47
C LEU A 64 -12.29 -11.42 -7.91
N ALA A 65 -11.30 -10.57 -8.24
CA ALA A 65 -10.73 -10.51 -9.58
C ALA A 65 -10.00 -11.80 -9.97
N GLU A 66 -9.30 -12.42 -9.02
CA GLU A 66 -8.59 -13.70 -9.20
C GLU A 66 -9.59 -14.85 -9.40
N THR A 67 -10.59 -14.97 -8.52
CA THR A 67 -11.59 -16.06 -8.55
C THR A 67 -12.44 -16.02 -9.81
N ASN A 68 -12.70 -14.82 -10.36
CA ASN A 68 -13.44 -14.65 -11.61
C ASN A 68 -12.53 -14.62 -12.85
N HIS A 69 -11.22 -14.86 -12.70
CA HIS A 69 -10.22 -14.87 -13.77
C HIS A 69 -10.22 -13.62 -14.66
N ILE A 70 -10.51 -12.46 -14.06
CA ILE A 70 -10.61 -11.17 -14.78
C ILE A 70 -9.23 -10.62 -15.13
N LEU A 71 -8.25 -10.85 -14.26
CA LEU A 71 -6.89 -10.36 -14.42
C LEU A 71 -5.92 -11.53 -14.61
N SER A 72 -4.81 -11.26 -15.29
CA SER A 72 -3.74 -12.25 -15.44
C SER A 72 -3.15 -12.63 -14.07
N LYS A 73 -2.63 -13.85 -13.97
CA LYS A 73 -1.93 -14.33 -12.76
C LYS A 73 -0.82 -13.38 -12.31
N ASN A 74 -0.07 -12.81 -13.26
CA ASN A 74 1.01 -11.86 -12.97
C ASN A 74 0.46 -10.57 -12.36
N THR A 75 -0.63 -10.03 -12.91
CA THR A 75 -1.29 -8.82 -12.37
C THR A 75 -1.81 -9.07 -10.96
N ILE A 76 -2.43 -10.22 -10.72
CA ILE A 76 -2.91 -10.62 -9.38
C ILE A 76 -1.75 -10.71 -8.39
N MET A 77 -0.63 -11.34 -8.76
CA MET A 77 0.55 -11.44 -7.90
C MET A 77 1.08 -10.06 -7.51
N ILE A 78 1.21 -9.16 -8.46
CA ILE A 78 1.67 -7.78 -8.21
C ILE A 78 0.69 -7.03 -7.29
N LEU A 79 -0.61 -7.17 -7.52
CA LEU A 79 -1.64 -6.56 -6.66
C LEU A 79 -1.58 -7.08 -5.22
N LYS A 80 -1.35 -8.39 -5.03
CA LYS A 80 -1.17 -8.99 -3.70
C LYS A 80 0.08 -8.44 -3.00
N ASP A 81 1.19 -8.32 -3.72
CA ASP A 81 2.42 -7.73 -3.18
C ASP A 81 2.21 -6.28 -2.75
N ILE A 82 1.57 -5.47 -3.59
CA ILE A 82 1.25 -4.08 -3.27
C ILE A 82 0.27 -3.96 -2.10
N SER A 83 -0.75 -4.83 -2.02
CA SER A 83 -1.64 -4.87 -0.88
C SER A 83 -0.90 -5.19 0.42
N ARG A 84 0.09 -6.09 0.37
CA ARG A 84 0.93 -6.41 1.54
C ARG A 84 1.81 -5.23 1.94
N GLN A 85 2.48 -4.57 0.99
CA GLN A 85 3.31 -3.38 1.25
C GLN A 85 2.48 -2.23 1.83
N ARG A 86 1.30 -1.97 1.25
CA ARG A 86 0.38 -0.95 1.76
C ARG A 86 -0.03 -1.24 3.19
N ASN A 87 -0.50 -2.46 3.48
CA ASN A 87 -0.90 -2.80 4.84
C ASN A 87 0.26 -2.67 5.83
N TYR A 88 1.47 -3.02 5.40
CA TYR A 88 2.64 -2.87 6.23
C TYR A 88 2.87 -1.41 6.61
N ILE A 89 2.95 -0.52 5.62
CA ILE A 89 3.31 0.88 5.82
C ILE A 89 2.19 1.69 6.49
N THR A 90 0.92 1.37 6.24
CA THR A 90 -0.21 2.15 6.77
C THR A 90 -0.78 1.61 8.08
N HIS A 91 -0.61 0.32 8.37
CA HIS A 91 -1.29 -0.33 9.50
C HIS A 91 -0.35 -1.08 10.45
N ASN A 92 0.80 -1.55 9.97
CA ASN A 92 1.67 -2.45 10.76
C ASN A 92 2.89 -1.76 11.37
N ILE A 93 3.24 -0.55 10.96
CA ILE A 93 4.44 0.16 11.47
C ILE A 93 4.43 0.25 13.00
N TYR A 94 3.33 0.66 13.61
CA TYR A 94 3.26 0.73 15.08
C TYR A 94 3.41 -0.66 15.71
N ALA A 95 2.68 -1.65 15.19
CA ALA A 95 2.72 -3.04 15.65
C ALA A 95 4.14 -3.66 15.55
N LEU A 96 4.89 -3.31 14.51
CA LEU A 96 6.30 -3.68 14.34
C LEU A 96 7.17 -3.13 15.47
N PHE A 97 6.99 -1.86 15.83
CA PHE A 97 7.79 -1.19 16.86
C PHE A 97 7.36 -1.50 18.31
N VAL A 98 6.23 -2.18 18.49
CA VAL A 98 5.82 -2.78 19.78
C VAL A 98 5.97 -4.31 19.82
N ASP A 99 6.75 -4.87 18.88
CA ASP A 99 7.07 -6.30 18.80
C ASP A 99 5.85 -7.24 18.70
N LEU A 100 4.72 -6.75 18.18
CA LEU A 100 3.56 -7.57 17.84
C LEU A 100 3.70 -8.24 16.46
N LEU A 101 4.65 -7.78 15.65
CA LEU A 101 4.96 -8.33 14.34
C LEU A 101 6.47 -8.52 14.19
N ASP A 102 6.83 -9.61 13.52
CA ASP A 102 8.19 -9.84 13.05
C ASP A 102 8.53 -8.88 11.90
N GLU A 103 9.82 -8.62 11.72
CA GLU A 103 10.33 -7.77 10.66
C GLU A 103 10.08 -8.43 9.28
N THR A 104 9.46 -7.69 8.34
CA THR A 104 9.16 -8.25 7.02
C THR A 104 9.55 -7.38 5.82
N ILE A 105 9.32 -6.07 5.86
CA ILE A 105 9.48 -5.19 4.68
C ILE A 105 10.45 -4.03 4.94
N LEU A 106 10.40 -3.44 6.13
CA LEU A 106 11.32 -2.39 6.56
C LEU A 106 11.99 -2.83 7.86
N GLU A 107 13.25 -2.45 7.99
CA GLU A 107 14.09 -2.79 9.13
C GLU A 107 13.52 -2.19 10.43
N LYS A 108 13.52 -2.96 11.52
CA LYS A 108 13.14 -2.46 12.86
C LYS A 108 14.33 -2.34 13.82
N ASN A 109 15.46 -2.95 13.45
CA ASN A 109 16.64 -3.07 14.29
C ASN A 109 17.77 -2.18 13.77
N ASN A 110 18.65 -1.76 14.68
CA ASN A 110 19.85 -0.95 14.35
C ASN A 110 19.55 0.36 13.61
N LEU A 111 18.36 0.93 13.83
CA LEU A 111 17.92 2.15 13.17
C LEU A 111 18.66 3.38 13.68
N MET A 112 18.94 4.28 12.76
CA MET A 112 19.42 5.65 12.95
C MET A 112 18.27 6.61 12.71
N ASP A 113 18.25 7.77 13.36
CA ASP A 113 17.21 8.78 13.14
C ASP A 113 17.09 9.23 11.66
N THR A 114 18.18 9.15 10.90
CA THR A 114 18.21 9.40 9.44
C THR A 114 17.43 8.37 8.63
N ASP A 115 17.17 7.16 9.16
CA ASP A 115 16.41 6.12 8.46
C ASP A 115 14.94 6.50 8.28
N VAL A 116 14.47 7.56 8.94
CA VAL A 116 13.18 8.20 8.61
C VAL A 116 13.11 8.54 7.12
N LEU A 117 14.22 8.95 6.51
CA LEU A 117 14.30 9.26 5.07
C LEU A 117 14.03 8.02 4.20
N LEU A 118 14.51 6.85 4.62
CA LEU A 118 14.22 5.59 3.93
C LEU A 118 12.73 5.26 4.00
N TYR A 119 12.10 5.45 5.16
CA TYR A 119 10.65 5.22 5.32
C TYR A 119 9.82 6.18 4.45
N ILE A 120 10.24 7.45 4.34
CA ILE A 120 9.64 8.44 3.43
C ILE A 120 9.76 7.98 1.98
N GLU A 121 10.97 7.60 1.54
CA GLU A 121 11.22 7.12 0.18
C GLU A 121 10.35 5.90 -0.15
N ARG A 122 10.19 4.98 0.81
CA ARG A 122 9.38 3.77 0.65
C ARG A 122 7.89 4.07 0.52
N ALA A 123 7.37 5.05 1.27
CA ALA A 123 6.00 5.52 1.11
C ALA A 123 5.78 6.18 -0.25
N TRP A 124 6.74 7.00 -0.70
CA TRP A 124 6.71 7.63 -2.01
C TRP A 124 6.72 6.58 -3.15
N GLN A 125 7.68 5.65 -3.13
CA GLN A 125 7.79 4.56 -4.12
C GLN A 125 6.51 3.73 -4.18
N LEU A 126 5.91 3.42 -3.02
CA LEU A 126 4.67 2.67 -2.96
C LEU A 126 3.51 3.44 -3.60
N THR A 127 3.42 4.75 -3.38
CA THR A 127 2.42 5.60 -4.02
C THR A 127 2.51 5.50 -5.54
N GLU A 128 3.70 5.72 -6.11
CA GLU A 128 3.94 5.63 -7.56
C GLU A 128 3.55 4.26 -8.13
N ASN A 129 3.91 3.19 -7.41
CA ASN A 129 3.55 1.82 -7.83
C ASN A 129 2.04 1.58 -7.82
N ILE A 130 1.34 2.05 -6.79
CA ILE A 130 -0.12 1.94 -6.70
C ILE A 130 -0.79 2.73 -7.82
N ASP A 131 -0.33 3.96 -8.07
CA ASP A 131 -0.87 4.80 -9.13
C ASP A 131 -0.65 4.20 -10.52
N GLY A 132 0.54 3.66 -10.78
CA GLY A 132 0.84 2.95 -12.02
C GLY A 132 -0.08 1.75 -12.24
N LEU A 133 -0.38 0.98 -11.18
CA LEU A 133 -1.33 -0.12 -11.26
C LEU A 133 -2.77 0.35 -11.48
N ALA A 134 -3.21 1.41 -10.79
CA ALA A 134 -4.52 1.98 -10.99
C ALA A 134 -4.71 2.41 -12.45
N ASP A 135 -3.67 2.99 -13.06
CA ASP A 135 -3.67 3.39 -14.46
C ASP A 135 -3.72 2.20 -15.43
N ILE A 136 -3.05 1.09 -15.10
CA ILE A 136 -3.15 -0.17 -15.87
C ILE A 136 -4.58 -0.71 -15.82
N ILE A 137 -5.18 -0.80 -14.62
CA ILE A 137 -6.56 -1.28 -14.45
C ILE A 137 -7.56 -0.37 -15.17
N ARG A 138 -7.38 0.94 -15.08
CA ARG A 138 -8.21 1.93 -15.80
C ARG A 138 -8.13 1.75 -17.31
N LYS A 139 -6.95 1.42 -17.87
CA LYS A 139 -6.79 1.12 -19.28
C LYS A 139 -7.58 -0.13 -19.68
N GLU A 140 -7.56 -1.17 -18.86
CA GLU A 140 -8.40 -2.37 -19.09
C GLU A 140 -9.90 -2.02 -19.05
N ASN A 141 -10.33 -1.20 -18.08
CA ASN A 141 -11.71 -0.70 -18.01
C ASN A 141 -12.16 0.00 -19.29
N ASN A 142 -11.29 0.81 -19.89
CA ASN A 142 -11.60 1.56 -21.10
C ASN A 142 -11.66 0.68 -22.37
N LYS A 143 -11.00 -0.49 -22.38
CA LYS A 143 -11.11 -1.44 -23.50
C LYS A 143 -12.49 -2.09 -23.56
N LEU A 144 -13.13 -2.31 -22.42
CA LEU A 144 -14.45 -2.97 -22.32
C LEU A 144 -15.63 -2.07 -22.70
N LYS A 145 -15.41 -0.75 -22.78
CA LYS A 145 -16.43 0.23 -23.14
C LYS A 145 -16.53 0.47 -24.66
N LYS A 146 -15.66 -0.17 -25.45
CA LYS A 146 -15.66 -0.11 -26.92
C LYS A 146 -16.35 -1.34 -27.47
#